data_AF-A0A2P5NQA1-F1
#
_entry.id   AF-A0A2P5NQA1-F1
#
_cell.length_a   1.000
_cell.length_b   1.000
_cell.length_c   1.000
_cell.angle_alpha   90.00
_cell.angle_beta   90.00
_cell.angle_gamma   90.00
#
_symmetry.space_group_name_H-M   'P 1'
#
loop_
_entity.id
_entity.type
_entity.pdbx_description
1 polymer ?
#
loop_
_entity_poly.entity_id
_entity_poly.type
_entity_poly.pdbx_seq_one_letter_code
_entity_poly.pdbx_strand_id
1 'polypeptide(L)'
;MSEAAVELEQRPEDSLFIKELIKVWRAQDTHGTWERKSDVSLLDPYIVTKEQRREMPIIGDPDPEILWRLELFYNAIGLAIEKRTGCMVSPMMKMSHEGFGRMILTTGRLIVINKHLRDVHRFGFESLEKLAREGEKFVGAGVEMIEKFPEVARY
;
A
#
# COMPACT_ATOMS: atom_id res chain seq x y z
N MET A 1 29.25 -22.20 -4.24
CA MET A 1 29.04 -21.00 -5.08
C MET A 1 27.77 -21.21 -5.86
N SER A 2 26.67 -20.76 -5.28
CA SER A 2 25.31 -20.71 -5.81
C SER A 2 24.60 -19.92 -4.72
N GLU A 3 23.98 -18.78 -4.96
CA GLU A 3 22.77 -18.65 -5.77
C GLU A 3 22.57 -17.14 -5.97
N ALA A 4 23.16 -16.59 -7.02
CA ALA A 4 22.81 -15.23 -7.46
C ALA A 4 21.51 -15.36 -8.26
N ALA A 5 20.39 -15.38 -7.53
CA ALA A 5 19.06 -15.45 -8.09
C ALA A 5 18.76 -14.17 -8.88
N VAL A 6 18.91 -14.26 -10.20
CA VAL A 6 18.06 -13.66 -11.24
C VAL A 6 17.17 -12.50 -10.76
N GLU A 7 17.71 -11.27 -10.73
CA GLU A 7 16.90 -10.06 -10.83
C GLU A 7 16.47 -9.92 -12.30
N LEU A 8 15.38 -10.59 -12.67
CA LEU A 8 14.64 -10.20 -13.86
C LEU A 8 14.08 -8.81 -13.58
N GLU A 9 14.44 -7.82 -14.40
CA GLU A 9 13.84 -6.49 -14.44
C GLU A 9 12.33 -6.60 -14.72
N GLN A 10 11.54 -6.97 -13.72
CA GLN A 10 10.10 -6.94 -13.80
C GLN A 10 9.68 -5.48 -13.82
N ARG A 11 8.92 -5.11 -14.87
CA ARG A 11 8.32 -3.79 -14.97
C ARG A 11 7.51 -3.52 -13.69
N PRO A 12 7.58 -2.34 -13.06
CA PRO A 12 6.88 -2.06 -11.81
C PRO A 12 5.37 -2.38 -11.84
N GLU A 13 4.74 -2.14 -12.98
CA GLU A 13 3.34 -2.45 -13.28
C GLU A 13 2.99 -3.94 -13.22
N ASP A 14 3.99 -4.82 -13.34
CA ASP A 14 3.78 -6.26 -13.27
C ASP A 14 3.75 -6.81 -11.86
N SER A 15 4.19 -6.04 -10.88
CA SER A 15 4.15 -6.43 -9.47
C SER A 15 2.72 -6.75 -9.01
N LEU A 16 2.61 -7.73 -8.11
CA LEU A 16 1.31 -8.15 -7.58
C LEU A 16 0.64 -6.99 -6.86
N PHE A 17 1.42 -6.26 -6.05
CA PHE A 17 0.93 -5.10 -5.33
C PHE A 17 0.34 -4.02 -6.26
N ILE A 18 1.04 -3.63 -7.34
CA ILE A 18 0.53 -2.60 -8.26
C ILE A 18 -0.76 -3.06 -8.96
N LYS A 19 -0.83 -4.32 -9.38
CA LYS A 19 -2.04 -4.89 -9.97
C LYS A 19 -3.24 -4.85 -9.01
N GLU A 20 -3.04 -5.18 -7.74
CA GLU A 20 -4.11 -5.07 -6.74
C GLU A 20 -4.45 -3.60 -6.42
N LEU A 21 -3.49 -2.69 -6.40
CA LEU A 21 -3.74 -1.25 -6.21
C LEU A 21 -4.61 -0.66 -7.33
N ILE A 22 -4.30 -0.98 -8.59
CA ILE A 22 -5.11 -0.56 -9.75
C ILE A 22 -6.55 -1.08 -9.61
N LYS A 23 -6.74 -2.35 -9.24
CA LYS A 23 -8.08 -2.91 -9.03
C LYS A 23 -8.84 -2.18 -7.93
N VAL A 24 -8.17 -1.89 -6.82
CA VAL A 24 -8.77 -1.13 -5.71
C VAL A 24 -9.23 0.24 -6.19
N TRP A 25 -8.43 0.96 -6.99
CA TRP A 25 -8.84 2.23 -7.60
C TRP A 25 -10.02 2.09 -8.56
N ARG A 26 -9.97 1.10 -9.45
CA ARG A 26 -11.05 0.82 -10.41
C ARG A 26 -12.36 0.50 -9.70
N ALA A 27 -12.32 -0.18 -8.55
CA ALA A 27 -13.50 -0.46 -7.74
C ALA A 27 -14.16 0.79 -7.14
N GLN A 28 -13.41 1.90 -6.99
CA GLN A 28 -13.95 3.19 -6.52
C GLN A 28 -14.63 3.98 -7.64
N ASP A 29 -14.41 3.62 -8.90
CA ASP A 29 -14.94 4.35 -10.06
C ASP A 29 -16.38 3.93 -10.41
N THR A 30 -17.31 4.09 -9.47
CA THR A 30 -18.70 3.62 -9.61
C THR A 30 -19.44 4.23 -10.81
N HIS A 31 -19.04 5.42 -11.26
CA HIS A 31 -19.67 6.13 -12.37
C HIS A 31 -18.84 6.12 -13.67
N GLY A 32 -17.73 5.37 -13.71
CA GLY A 32 -16.90 5.24 -14.90
C GLY A 32 -16.16 6.51 -15.34
N THR A 33 -15.87 7.41 -14.40
CA THR A 33 -15.16 8.68 -14.64
C THR A 33 -13.74 8.45 -15.16
N TRP A 34 -13.12 7.33 -14.81
CA TRP A 34 -11.75 6.99 -15.17
C TRP A 34 -11.63 5.87 -16.19
N GLU A 35 -12.72 5.37 -16.78
CA GLU A 35 -12.68 4.28 -17.78
C GLU A 35 -11.68 4.53 -18.91
N ARG A 36 -11.56 5.78 -19.36
CA ARG A 36 -10.66 6.18 -20.45
C ARG A 36 -9.21 6.41 -20.00
N LYS A 37 -8.93 6.45 -18.70
CA LYS A 37 -7.57 6.57 -18.17
C LYS A 37 -6.86 5.23 -18.28
N SER A 38 -5.56 5.27 -18.58
CA SER A 38 -4.73 4.06 -18.49
C SER A 38 -4.55 3.65 -17.03
N ASP A 39 -4.36 2.36 -16.78
CA ASP A 39 -4.22 1.83 -15.42
C ASP A 39 -3.05 2.48 -14.65
N VAL A 40 -1.91 2.70 -15.32
CA VAL A 40 -0.75 3.34 -14.70
C VAL A 40 -1.03 4.79 -14.33
N SER A 41 -1.76 5.54 -15.17
CA SER A 41 -2.11 6.94 -14.89
C SER A 41 -3.06 7.13 -13.70
N LEU A 42 -3.74 6.07 -13.25
CA LEU A 42 -4.51 6.11 -12.00
C LEU A 42 -3.62 6.27 -10.77
N LEU A 43 -2.35 5.87 -10.89
CA LEU A 43 -1.40 5.88 -9.79
C LEU A 43 -0.55 7.16 -9.76
N ASP A 44 -0.71 8.06 -10.73
CA ASP A 44 -0.03 9.37 -10.76
C ASP A 44 -0.14 10.13 -9.42
N PRO A 45 -1.27 10.13 -8.68
CA PRO A 45 -1.38 10.80 -7.38
C PRO A 45 -0.47 10.23 -6.27
N TYR A 46 0.11 9.03 -6.46
CA TYR A 46 1.12 8.48 -5.55
C TYR A 46 2.52 8.95 -5.90
N ILE A 47 2.73 9.55 -7.08
CA ILE A 47 4.06 9.96 -7.54
C ILE A 47 4.28 11.42 -7.15
N VAL A 48 5.14 11.62 -6.15
CA VAL A 48 5.46 12.92 -5.57
C VAL A 48 6.97 13.09 -5.56
N THR A 49 7.46 14.09 -6.30
CA THR A 49 8.91 14.39 -6.34
C THR A 49 9.41 14.84 -4.98
N LYS A 50 10.74 14.82 -4.79
CA LYS A 50 11.34 15.28 -3.53
C LYS A 50 11.06 16.75 -3.28
N GLU A 51 11.03 17.55 -4.34
CA GLU A 51 10.76 18.98 -4.32
C GLU A 51 9.31 19.22 -3.91
N GLN A 52 8.34 18.60 -4.60
CA GLN A 52 6.92 18.69 -4.26
C GLN A 52 6.67 18.27 -2.80
N ARG A 53 7.28 17.16 -2.36
CA ARG A 53 7.14 16.68 -0.98
C ARG A 53 7.64 17.68 0.06
N ARG A 54 8.72 18.41 -0.24
CA ARG A 54 9.28 19.43 0.68
C ARG A 54 8.38 20.66 0.78
N GLU A 55 7.73 21.02 -0.32
CA GLU A 55 6.80 22.15 -0.38
C GLU A 55 5.48 21.88 0.34
N MET A 56 5.07 20.61 0.48
CA MET A 56 3.87 20.23 1.21
C MET A 56 3.99 20.61 2.71
N PRO A 57 3.11 21.52 3.19
CA PRO A 57 3.08 21.90 4.60
C PRO A 57 2.50 20.78 5.46
N ILE A 58 3.03 20.62 6.67
CA ILE A 58 2.51 19.70 7.69
C ILE A 58 1.80 20.58 8.74
N ILE A 59 0.62 21.08 8.37
CA ILE A 59 -0.17 21.97 9.23
C ILE A 59 -1.58 21.40 9.31
N GLY A 60 -2.09 21.24 10.53
CA GLY A 60 -3.42 20.69 10.76
C GLY A 60 -3.57 19.24 10.30
N ASP A 61 -4.79 18.80 10.08
CA ASP A 61 -5.07 17.43 9.65
C ASP A 61 -4.74 17.23 8.15
N PRO A 62 -4.30 16.02 7.74
CA PRO A 62 -4.06 15.73 6.33
C PRO A 62 -5.33 15.85 5.50
N ASP A 63 -5.16 16.19 4.22
CA ASP A 63 -6.25 16.23 3.24
C ASP A 63 -7.00 14.87 3.20
N PRO A 64 -8.34 14.86 3.19
CA PRO A 64 -9.12 13.63 3.06
C PRO A 64 -8.70 12.77 1.85
N GLU A 65 -8.29 13.38 0.74
CA GLU A 65 -7.80 12.64 -0.43
C GLU A 65 -6.51 11.89 -0.10
N ILE A 66 -5.58 12.51 0.62
CA ILE A 66 -4.33 11.86 1.07
C ILE A 66 -4.63 10.65 1.96
N LEU A 67 -5.55 10.80 2.92
CA LEU A 67 -5.98 9.72 3.80
C LEU A 67 -6.61 8.58 3.01
N TRP A 68 -7.46 8.90 2.05
CA TRP A 68 -8.09 7.91 1.19
C TRP A 68 -7.07 7.15 0.35
N ARG A 69 -6.10 7.84 -0.27
CA ARG A 69 -5.00 7.17 -1.00
C ARG A 69 -4.18 6.26 -0.08
N LEU A 70 -3.93 6.69 1.16
CA LEU A 70 -3.25 5.85 2.15
C LEU A 70 -4.06 4.59 2.47
N GLU A 71 -5.38 4.70 2.65
CA GLU A 71 -6.26 3.55 2.86
C GLU A 71 -6.26 2.60 1.65
N LEU A 72 -6.40 3.10 0.42
CA LEU A 72 -6.36 2.28 -0.79
C LEU A 72 -5.01 1.56 -0.95
N PHE A 73 -3.90 2.23 -0.61
CA PHE A 73 -2.56 1.62 -0.59
C PHE A 73 -2.50 0.41 0.35
N TYR A 74 -2.99 0.55 1.58
CA TYR A 74 -2.97 -0.57 2.53
C TYR A 74 -4.03 -1.64 2.25
N ASN A 75 -5.17 -1.29 1.64
CA ASN A 75 -6.13 -2.26 1.10
C ASN A 75 -5.48 -3.14 0.03
N ALA A 76 -4.72 -2.55 -0.89
CA ALA A 76 -4.01 -3.28 -1.93
C ALA A 76 -2.95 -4.23 -1.35
N ILE A 77 -2.25 -3.82 -0.28
CA ILE A 77 -1.34 -4.71 0.47
C ILE A 77 -2.11 -5.89 1.06
N GLY A 78 -3.25 -5.64 1.72
CA GLY A 78 -4.07 -6.69 2.30
C GLY A 78 -4.51 -7.74 1.28
N LEU A 79 -5.05 -7.30 0.14
CA LEU A 79 -5.46 -8.18 -0.96
C LEU A 79 -4.29 -8.96 -1.57
N ALA A 80 -3.12 -8.33 -1.71
CA ALA A 80 -1.93 -9.00 -2.21
C ALA A 80 -1.41 -10.08 -1.25
N ILE A 81 -1.46 -9.85 0.07
CA ILE A 81 -1.13 -10.87 1.08
C ILE A 81 -2.15 -12.01 1.05
N GLU A 82 -3.44 -11.70 0.99
CA GLU A 82 -4.51 -12.71 0.90
C GLU A 82 -4.30 -13.61 -0.31
N LYS A 83 -3.97 -13.05 -1.47
CA LYS A 83 -3.72 -13.81 -2.69
C LYS A 83 -2.52 -14.77 -2.60
N ARG A 84 -1.52 -14.46 -1.75
CA ARG A 84 -0.36 -15.34 -1.52
C ARG A 84 -0.60 -16.38 -0.43
N THR A 85 -1.45 -16.09 0.56
CA THR A 85 -1.56 -16.87 1.79
C THR A 85 -2.91 -17.57 2.00
N GLY A 86 -3.92 -17.16 1.24
CA GLY A 86 -5.33 -17.52 1.44
C GLY A 86 -5.97 -16.93 2.71
N CYS A 87 -5.26 -16.08 3.45
CA CYS A 87 -5.77 -15.48 4.68
C CYS A 87 -6.29 -14.07 4.38
N MET A 88 -7.56 -13.80 4.64
CA MET A 88 -8.15 -12.48 4.41
C MET A 88 -7.50 -11.44 5.33
N VAL A 89 -6.89 -10.41 4.74
CA VAL A 89 -6.17 -9.36 5.48
C VAL A 89 -6.90 -8.03 5.31
N SER A 90 -7.30 -7.41 6.43
CA SER A 90 -7.98 -6.12 6.44
C SER A 90 -7.16 -5.04 7.18
N PRO A 91 -7.11 -3.81 6.66
CA PRO A 91 -6.48 -2.70 7.36
C PRO A 91 -7.42 -2.03 8.36
N MET A 92 -6.82 -1.44 9.39
CA MET A 92 -7.48 -0.54 10.33
C MET A 92 -6.57 0.67 10.58
N MET A 93 -7.08 1.85 10.26
CA MET A 93 -6.38 3.12 10.46
C MET A 93 -6.98 3.90 11.62
N LYS A 94 -6.11 4.43 12.47
CA LYS A 94 -6.47 5.45 13.45
C LYS A 94 -5.53 6.63 13.29
N MET A 95 -6.06 7.74 12.79
CA MET A 95 -5.37 9.02 12.75
C MET A 95 -5.57 9.78 14.07
N SER A 96 -4.52 10.49 14.47
CA SER A 96 -4.54 11.56 15.45
C SER A 96 -4.47 12.90 14.70
N HIS A 97 -4.27 13.98 15.44
CA HIS A 97 -4.08 15.30 14.87
C HIS A 97 -2.72 15.40 14.17
N GLU A 98 -2.59 16.36 13.26
CA GLU A 98 -1.28 16.76 12.66
C GLU A 98 -0.60 15.66 11.83
N GLY A 99 -1.36 14.71 11.28
CA GLY A 99 -0.81 13.68 10.40
C GLY A 99 -0.05 12.56 11.09
N PHE A 100 -0.23 12.43 12.41
CA PHE A 100 0.22 11.27 13.17
C PHE A 100 -0.87 10.20 13.21
N GLY A 101 -0.47 8.93 13.26
CA GLY A 101 -1.45 7.86 13.37
C GLY A 101 -0.84 6.47 13.48
N ARG A 102 -1.70 5.48 13.35
CA ARG A 102 -1.33 4.08 13.30
C ARG A 102 -2.17 3.37 12.25
N MET A 103 -1.48 2.61 11.39
CA MET A 103 -2.07 1.66 10.47
C MET A 103 -1.69 0.26 10.93
N ILE A 104 -2.68 -0.60 11.12
CA ILE A 104 -2.46 -2.03 11.32
C ILE A 104 -3.18 -2.81 10.23
N LEU A 105 -2.60 -3.93 9.80
CA LEU A 105 -3.30 -4.93 8.99
C LEU A 105 -3.44 -6.19 9.82
N THR A 106 -4.62 -6.79 9.78
CA THR A 106 -4.97 -7.95 10.60
C THR A 106 -5.56 -9.08 9.78
N THR A 107 -5.29 -10.31 10.20
CA THR A 107 -5.97 -11.52 9.71
C THR A 107 -6.19 -12.46 10.89
N GLY A 108 -7.38 -13.08 10.99
CA GLY A 108 -7.78 -13.80 12.20
C GLY A 108 -7.61 -12.93 13.45
N ARG A 109 -6.68 -13.31 14.33
CA ARG A 109 -6.28 -12.52 15.51
C ARG A 109 -4.84 -11.99 15.46
N LEU A 110 -4.19 -12.09 14.30
CA LEU A 110 -2.80 -11.68 14.10
C LEU A 110 -2.72 -10.29 13.49
N ILE A 111 -1.86 -9.42 14.05
CA ILE A 111 -1.44 -8.18 13.39
C ILE A 111 -0.24 -8.52 12.49
N VAL A 112 -0.44 -8.48 11.17
CA VAL A 112 0.60 -8.84 10.17
C VAL A 112 1.46 -7.64 9.78
N ILE A 113 0.89 -6.42 9.80
CA ILE A 113 1.63 -5.17 9.64
C ILE A 113 1.24 -4.23 10.78
N ASN A 114 2.23 -3.57 11.36
CA ASN A 114 2.03 -2.53 12.37
C ASN A 114 2.91 -1.32 12.03
N LYS A 115 2.29 -0.26 11.53
CA LYS A 115 2.97 0.95 11.09
C LYS A 115 2.50 2.16 11.89
N HIS A 116 3.43 2.83 12.55
CA HIS A 116 3.21 4.20 13.03
C HIS A 116 3.36 5.18 11.86
N LEU A 117 2.35 6.01 11.67
CA LEU A 117 2.27 7.02 10.62
C LEU A 117 2.71 8.38 11.18
N ARG A 118 3.49 9.11 10.39
CA ARG A 118 3.96 10.47 10.65
C ARG A 118 4.02 11.22 9.33
N ASP A 119 3.86 12.53 9.38
CA ASP A 119 3.91 13.42 8.22
C ASP A 119 3.02 12.94 7.07
N VAL A 120 1.82 12.43 7.39
CA VAL A 120 0.94 11.79 6.39
C VAL A 120 0.57 12.74 5.26
N HIS A 121 0.56 14.05 5.48
CA HIS A 121 0.42 15.09 4.45
C HIS A 121 1.35 14.87 3.26
N ARG A 122 2.53 14.28 3.49
CA ARG A 122 3.59 14.06 2.50
C ARG A 122 3.57 12.66 1.87
N PHE A 123 2.49 11.92 2.06
CA PHE A 123 2.37 10.56 1.53
C PHE A 123 2.51 10.55 0.00
N GLY A 124 3.45 9.73 -0.48
CA GLY A 124 3.78 9.56 -1.90
C GLY A 124 5.14 8.91 -2.08
N PHE A 125 5.52 8.65 -3.32
CA PHE A 125 6.73 7.94 -3.75
C PHE A 125 7.38 8.69 -4.92
N GLU A 126 8.70 8.63 -5.05
CA GLU A 126 9.37 9.42 -6.11
C GLU A 126 9.20 8.82 -7.51
N SER A 127 8.79 7.55 -7.61
CA SER A 127 8.56 6.86 -8.87
C SER A 127 7.64 5.66 -8.67
N LEU A 128 7.06 5.14 -9.77
CA LEU A 128 6.25 3.93 -9.76
C LEU A 128 7.04 2.71 -9.26
N GLU A 129 8.32 2.64 -9.59
CA GLU A 129 9.22 1.59 -9.11
C GLU A 129 9.37 1.61 -7.57
N LYS A 130 9.53 2.80 -6.98
CA LYS A 130 9.61 2.94 -5.52
C LYS A 130 8.28 2.62 -4.85
N LEU A 131 7.17 3.00 -5.46
CA LEU A 131 5.82 2.63 -4.99
C LEU A 131 5.67 1.10 -4.98
N ALA A 132 6.01 0.44 -6.10
CA ALA A 132 5.93 -1.01 -6.24
C ALA A 132 6.81 -1.73 -5.22
N ARG A 133 8.07 -1.31 -5.08
CA ARG A 133 9.03 -1.90 -4.15
C ARG A 133 8.59 -1.78 -2.69
N GLU A 134 8.12 -0.61 -2.27
CA GLU A 134 7.65 -0.42 -0.89
C GLU A 134 6.37 -1.22 -0.61
N GLY A 135 5.43 -1.28 -1.55
CA GLY A 135 4.25 -2.13 -1.43
C GLY A 135 4.60 -3.62 -1.30
N GLU A 136 5.45 -4.14 -2.19
CA GLU A 136 5.91 -5.53 -2.14
C GLU A 136 6.69 -5.86 -0.86
N LYS A 137 7.43 -4.90 -0.29
CA LYS A 137 8.07 -5.07 1.02
C LYS A 137 7.06 -5.29 2.13
N PHE A 138 5.95 -4.54 2.16
CA PHE A 138 4.86 -4.77 3.11
C PHE A 138 4.17 -6.11 2.86
N VAL A 139 3.94 -6.49 1.59
CA VAL A 139 3.36 -7.79 1.25
C VAL A 139 4.24 -8.93 1.77
N GLY A 140 5.56 -8.88 1.50
CA GLY A 140 6.52 -9.88 1.99
C GLY A 140 6.53 -9.99 3.51
N ALA A 141 6.59 -8.86 4.22
CA ALA A 141 6.56 -8.85 5.69
C ALA A 141 5.25 -9.42 6.25
N GLY A 142 4.12 -9.14 5.62
CA GLY A 142 2.82 -9.68 6.05
C GLY A 142 2.71 -11.18 5.82
N VAL A 143 3.21 -11.69 4.68
CA VAL A 143 3.29 -13.13 4.38
C VAL A 143 4.18 -13.84 5.40
N GLU A 144 5.37 -13.31 5.67
CA GLU A 144 6.31 -13.87 6.65
C GLU A 144 5.68 -13.98 8.04
N MET A 145 4.93 -12.95 8.47
CA MET A 145 4.23 -12.97 9.76
C MET A 145 3.15 -14.05 9.82
N ILE A 146 2.41 -14.29 8.74
CA ILE A 146 1.39 -15.34 8.65
C ILE A 146 2.03 -16.73 8.69
N GLU A 147 3.12 -16.93 7.95
CA GLU A 147 3.85 -18.20 7.92
C GLU A 147 4.46 -18.55 9.28
N LYS A 148 4.87 -17.53 10.03
CA LYS A 148 5.43 -17.69 11.38
C LYS A 148 4.37 -18.02 12.44
N PHE A 149 3.13 -17.55 12.28
CA PHE A 149 2.05 -17.73 13.26
C PHE A 149 0.72 -18.17 12.61
N PRO A 150 0.70 -19.32 11.89
CA PRO A 150 -0.44 -19.73 11.08
C PRO A 150 -1.71 -20.01 11.91
N GLU A 151 -1.57 -20.49 13.14
CA GLU A 151 -2.67 -20.75 14.07
C GLU A 151 -3.38 -19.48 14.54
N VAL A 152 -2.66 -18.35 14.61
CA VAL A 152 -3.24 -17.05 14.99
C VAL A 152 -3.86 -16.36 13.77
N ALA A 153 -3.24 -16.55 12.61
CA ALA A 153 -3.72 -16.00 11.34
C ALA A 153 -5.04 -16.65 10.88
N ARG A 154 -5.21 -17.95 11.10
CA ARG A 154 -6.39 -18.74 10.70
C ARG A 154 -7.32 -19.09 11.88
N TYR A 155 -7.29 -18.25 12.91
CA TYR A 155 -8.10 -18.43 14.11
C TYR A 155 -9.60 -18.44 13.82
#